data_AF-A0A835J939-F1
#
_entry.id   AF-A0A835J939-F1
#
_cell.length_a   1.000
_cell.length_b   1.000
_cell.length_c   1.000
_cell.angle_alpha   90.00
_cell.angle_beta   90.00
_cell.angle_gamma   90.00
#
_symmetry.space_group_name_H-M   'P 1'
#
loop_
_entity.id
_entity.type
_entity.pdbx_description
1 polymer ?
#
loop_
_entity_poly.entity_id
_entity_poly.type
_entity_poly.pdbx_seq_one_letter_code
_entity_poly.pdbx_strand_id
1 'polypeptide(L)'
;MLLEAQTRTPSSFGHLTKLNYLDLSCKIPSTFGTLQVSLRSRFLSTISVLLQTLRGPIPDSIYRFQNLEKLDLALNFFGVILELKRLLKSRNLVSLQLSGNNLLLLDSHNAAIPPSKFSFLRFSA
;
A
#
# COMPACT_ATOMS: atom_id res chain seq x y z
N MET A 1 19.68 14.68 -16.45
CA MET A 1 18.85 15.38 -15.45
C MET A 1 17.40 15.31 -15.93
N LEU A 2 16.74 14.17 -15.70
CA LEU A 2 15.35 13.97 -16.12
C LEU A 2 14.46 14.41 -14.95
N LEU A 3 13.70 15.48 -15.20
CA LEU A 3 12.71 16.02 -14.28
C LEU A 3 11.58 14.98 -14.15
N GLU A 4 11.55 14.20 -13.07
CA GLU A 4 10.39 13.39 -12.76
C GLU A 4 9.21 14.33 -12.51
N ALA A 5 8.33 14.45 -13.50
CA ALA A 5 7.06 15.14 -13.33
C ALA A 5 6.27 14.38 -12.26
N GLN A 6 6.17 14.96 -11.05
CA GLN A 6 5.21 14.55 -10.04
C GLN A 6 3.81 14.76 -10.63
N THR A 7 3.26 13.73 -11.26
CA THR A 7 1.90 13.72 -11.77
C THR A 7 0.96 13.74 -10.58
N ARG A 8 0.51 14.95 -10.20
CA ARG A 8 -0.56 15.14 -9.21
C ARG A 8 -1.71 14.20 -9.57
N THR A 9 -2.21 13.44 -8.59
CA THR A 9 -3.46 12.68 -8.77
C THR A 9 -4.51 13.60 -9.37
N PRO A 10 -5.31 13.15 -10.35
CA PRO A 10 -6.47 13.91 -10.72
C PRO A 10 -7.36 14.02 -9.48
N SER A 11 -7.76 15.26 -9.15
CA SER A 11 -8.61 15.60 -8.01
C SER A 11 -9.92 14.80 -7.96
N SER A 12 -10.29 14.15 -9.07
CA SER A 12 -11.41 13.23 -9.22
C SER A 12 -11.36 12.01 -8.27
N PHE A 13 -10.19 11.53 -7.85
CA PHE A 13 -10.10 10.45 -6.85
C PHE A 13 -10.72 10.83 -5.49
N GLY A 14 -10.79 12.15 -5.20
CA GLY A 14 -11.51 12.75 -4.07
C GLY A 14 -12.97 12.32 -3.95
N HIS A 15 -13.63 12.15 -5.10
CA HIS A 15 -15.07 11.92 -5.17
C HIS A 15 -15.44 10.43 -5.08
N LEU A 16 -14.46 9.54 -5.14
CA LEU A 16 -14.64 8.09 -5.09
C LEU A 16 -14.83 7.60 -3.64
N THR A 17 -15.80 8.19 -2.93
CA THR A 17 -16.04 8.02 -1.49
C THR A 17 -16.68 6.67 -1.10
N LYS A 18 -17.18 5.92 -2.08
CA LYS A 18 -17.86 4.62 -1.91
C LYS A 18 -17.05 3.43 -2.46
N LEU A 19 -15.77 3.63 -2.77
CA LEU A 19 -14.93 2.53 -3.27
C LEU A 19 -14.70 1.47 -2.20
N ASN A 20 -14.93 0.22 -2.57
CA ASN A 20 -14.61 -0.95 -1.77
C ASN A 20 -13.30 -1.63 -2.25
N TYR A 21 -13.14 -1.69 -3.57
CA TYR A 21 -12.02 -2.34 -4.24
C TYR A 21 -11.29 -1.32 -5.12
N LEU A 22 -9.97 -1.25 -5.00
CA LEU A 22 -9.12 -0.42 -5.85
C LEU A 22 -7.98 -1.26 -6.41
N ASP A 23 -7.93 -1.34 -7.73
CA ASP A 23 -6.86 -2.02 -8.46
C ASP A 23 -6.17 -1.03 -9.38
N LEU A 24 -4.86 -0.90 -9.21
CA LEU A 24 -4.00 -0.01 -9.98
C LEU A 24 -2.96 -0.81 -10.80
N SER A 25 -3.20 -2.10 -11.04
CA SER A 25 -2.20 -3.04 -11.57
C SER A 25 -1.99 -2.97 -13.10
N CYS A 26 -2.52 -1.96 -13.79
CA CYS A 26 -2.41 -1.83 -15.25
C CYS A 26 -1.78 -0.50 -15.68
N LYS A 27 -0.76 -0.58 -16.56
CA LYS A 27 -0.03 0.48 -17.26
C LYS A 27 0.22 1.76 -16.44
N ILE A 28 1.45 1.82 -15.91
CA ILE A 28 2.16 2.89 -15.23
C ILE A 28 1.29 4.11 -14.93
N PRO A 29 1.02 4.28 -13.64
CA PRO A 29 0.98 5.63 -13.17
C PRO A 29 2.04 5.75 -12.06
N SER A 30 2.91 6.74 -12.23
CA SER A 30 3.64 7.39 -11.15
C SER A 30 2.73 7.95 -10.04
N THR A 31 1.42 7.61 -10.05
CA THR A 31 0.40 8.07 -9.12
C THR A 31 0.29 7.26 -7.85
N PHE A 32 0.95 6.09 -7.70
CA PHE A 32 0.93 5.43 -6.38
C PHE A 32 1.56 6.33 -5.31
N GLY A 33 2.67 7.00 -5.66
CA GLY A 33 3.25 8.05 -4.82
C GLY A 33 2.32 9.26 -4.62
N THR A 34 1.40 9.55 -5.56
CA THR A 34 0.45 10.67 -5.47
C THR A 34 -0.94 10.30 -4.93
N LEU A 35 -1.22 9.02 -4.62
CA LEU A 35 -2.36 8.57 -3.82
C LEU A 35 -2.44 9.24 -2.43
N GLN A 36 -1.36 9.91 -2.03
CA GLN A 36 -1.17 10.66 -0.78
C GLN A 36 -2.33 11.58 -0.38
N VAL A 37 -3.15 12.10 -1.31
CA VAL A 37 -4.03 13.25 -0.99
C VAL A 37 -5.51 13.05 -1.33
N SER A 38 -5.85 12.14 -2.25
CA SER A 38 -7.17 12.21 -2.90
C SER A 38 -8.17 11.13 -2.45
N LEU A 39 -7.75 9.91 -2.10
CA LEU A 39 -8.73 8.88 -1.74
C LEU A 39 -9.34 9.12 -0.35
N ARG A 40 -10.65 9.40 -0.34
CA ARG A 40 -11.46 9.61 0.88
C ARG A 40 -12.42 8.45 1.20
N SER A 41 -12.29 7.32 0.51
CA SER A 41 -13.19 6.19 0.76
C SER A 41 -12.94 5.58 2.14
N ARG A 42 -13.99 5.55 2.97
CA ARG A 42 -13.99 4.85 4.27
C ARG A 42 -14.34 3.37 4.14
N PHE A 43 -14.83 2.94 2.99
CA PHE A 43 -15.31 1.58 2.75
C PHE A 43 -14.28 0.68 2.06
N LEU A 44 -13.08 1.21 1.81
CA LEU A 44 -12.06 0.52 1.05
C LEU A 44 -11.54 -0.69 1.85
N SER A 45 -11.80 -1.89 1.33
CA SER A 45 -11.36 -3.17 1.92
C SER A 45 -10.16 -3.77 1.20
N THR A 46 -10.01 -3.49 -0.10
CA THR A 46 -8.96 -4.11 -0.91
C THR A 46 -8.22 -3.07 -1.74
N ILE A 47 -6.90 -3.09 -1.63
CA ILE A 47 -5.98 -2.35 -2.49
C ILE A 47 -5.02 -3.35 -3.12
N SER A 48 -4.99 -3.36 -4.45
CA SER A 48 -4.05 -4.17 -5.24
C SER A 48 -3.23 -3.28 -6.16
N VAL A 49 -1.91 -3.37 -6.04
CA VAL A 49 -0.94 -2.68 -6.88
C VAL A 49 0.18 -3.64 -7.24
N LEU A 50 0.03 -4.33 -8.36
CA LEU A 50 0.97 -5.33 -8.84
C LEU A 50 1.71 -4.83 -10.08
N LEU A 51 3.01 -5.17 -10.21
CA LEU A 51 3.75 -5.19 -11.49
C LEU A 51 3.93 -3.83 -12.19
N GLN A 52 4.35 -2.75 -11.51
CA GLN A 52 4.45 -1.42 -12.15
C GLN A 52 5.76 -0.66 -11.94
N THR A 53 6.86 -1.36 -11.64
CA THR A 53 8.18 -0.75 -11.39
C THR A 53 8.13 0.42 -10.38
N LEU A 54 7.10 0.47 -9.52
CA LEU A 54 6.82 1.63 -8.68
C LEU A 54 7.93 1.84 -7.67
N ARG A 55 8.40 3.08 -7.57
CA ARG A 55 9.49 3.50 -6.69
C ARG A 55 9.00 4.57 -5.73
N GLY A 56 9.76 4.77 -4.66
CA GLY A 56 9.45 5.74 -3.61
C GLY A 56 8.85 5.08 -2.36
N PRO A 57 8.41 5.89 -1.39
CA PRO A 57 7.84 5.39 -0.13
C PRO A 57 6.38 4.93 -0.32
N ILE A 58 5.97 3.94 0.48
CA ILE A 58 4.55 3.63 0.66
C ILE A 58 3.90 4.84 1.38
N PRO A 59 2.79 5.39 0.86
CA PRO A 59 2.23 6.62 1.40
C PRO A 59 1.55 6.42 2.76
N ASP A 60 1.73 7.38 3.67
CA ASP A 60 1.12 7.37 5.02
C ASP A 60 -0.42 7.27 5.03
N SER A 61 -1.07 7.62 3.92
CA SER A 61 -2.51 7.48 3.76
C SER A 61 -2.97 6.01 3.84
N ILE A 62 -2.09 5.04 3.54
CA ILE A 62 -2.42 3.61 3.63
C ILE A 62 -2.89 3.20 5.03
N TYR A 63 -2.34 3.86 6.07
CA TYR A 63 -2.66 3.58 7.47
C TYR A 63 -4.02 4.15 7.91
N ARG A 64 -4.66 4.98 7.08
CA ARG A 64 -5.96 5.60 7.39
C ARG A 64 -7.14 4.71 7.02
N PHE A 65 -6.94 3.71 6.16
CA PHE A 65 -7.99 2.79 5.73
C PHE A 65 -8.27 1.74 6.82
N GLN A 66 -9.12 2.09 7.78
CA GLN A 66 -9.45 1.23 8.94
C GLN A 66 -10.19 -0.05 8.56
N ASN A 67 -10.87 -0.06 7.41
CA ASN A 67 -11.59 -1.21 6.88
C ASN A 67 -10.77 -2.04 5.90
N LEU A 68 -9.48 -1.73 5.72
CA LEU A 68 -8.63 -2.47 4.79
C LEU A 68 -8.41 -3.90 5.29
N GLU A 69 -8.82 -4.86 4.48
CA GLU A 69 -8.71 -6.29 4.70
C GLU A 69 -7.55 -6.91 3.92
N LYS A 70 -7.31 -6.41 2.70
CA LYS A 70 -6.32 -6.95 1.78
C LYS A 70 -5.44 -5.83 1.21
N LEU A 71 -4.13 -5.98 1.36
CA LEU A 71 -3.13 -5.10 0.78
C LEU A 71 -2.12 -5.94 -0.01
N ASP A 72 -2.12 -5.77 -1.33
CA ASP A 72 -1.12 -6.35 -2.23
C ASP A 72 -0.28 -5.25 -2.87
N LEU A 73 1.01 -5.25 -2.54
CA LEU A 73 2.02 -4.35 -3.09
C LEU A 73 3.19 -5.14 -3.71
N ALA A 74 3.03 -6.43 -3.98
CA ALA A 74 4.12 -7.27 -4.48
C ALA A 74 4.67 -6.80 -5.82
N LEU A 75 5.92 -7.23 -6.11
CA LEU A 75 6.58 -7.03 -7.40
C LEU A 75 6.68 -5.55 -7.79
N ASN A 76 7.07 -4.70 -6.84
CA ASN A 76 7.37 -3.27 -7.05
C ASN A 76 8.80 -2.95 -6.54
N PHE A 77 9.25 -1.71 -6.67
CA PHE A 77 10.57 -1.25 -6.19
C PHE A 77 10.43 -0.24 -5.04
N PHE A 78 9.48 -0.46 -4.13
CA PHE A 78 9.38 0.35 -2.91
C PHE A 78 10.67 0.16 -2.09
N GLY A 79 11.39 1.26 -1.85
CA GLY A 79 12.77 1.25 -1.36
C GLY A 79 12.98 1.89 0.01
N VAL A 80 11.94 1.97 0.84
CA VAL A 80 11.97 2.68 2.14
C VAL A 80 11.34 1.83 3.23
N ILE A 81 11.69 2.20 4.47
CA ILE A 81 11.06 1.81 5.74
C ILE A 81 9.53 1.70 5.61
N LEU A 82 9.01 0.50 5.82
CA LEU A 82 7.59 0.29 6.12
C LEU A 82 7.41 0.16 7.62
N GLU A 83 6.61 1.03 8.23
CA GLU A 83 6.21 0.88 9.64
C GLU A 83 5.21 -0.27 9.77
N LEU A 84 5.71 -1.50 9.75
CA LEU A 84 4.89 -2.70 9.74
C LEU A 84 3.94 -2.74 10.94
N LYS A 85 4.39 -2.31 12.12
CA LYS A 85 3.54 -2.19 13.32
C LYS A 85 2.26 -1.37 13.10
N ARG A 86 2.30 -0.29 12.30
CA ARG A 86 1.11 0.53 12.02
C ARG A 86 0.11 -0.19 11.12
N LEU A 87 0.58 -0.96 10.14
CA LEU A 87 -0.28 -1.83 9.34
C LEU A 87 -0.87 -2.96 10.19
N LEU A 88 -0.05 -3.56 11.05
CA LEU A 88 -0.47 -4.64 11.94
C LEU A 88 -1.51 -4.19 12.98
N LYS A 89 -1.59 -2.90 13.32
CA LYS A 89 -2.65 -2.32 14.17
C LYS A 89 -4.02 -2.29 13.49
N SER A 90 -4.12 -2.34 12.16
CA SER A 90 -5.41 -2.37 11.45
C SER A 90 -6.19 -3.63 11.82
N ARG A 91 -7.37 -3.51 12.44
CA ARG A 91 -8.12 -4.67 12.96
C ARG A 91 -8.58 -5.65 11.88
N ASN A 92 -8.83 -5.15 10.67
CA ASN A 92 -9.46 -5.91 9.60
C ASN A 92 -8.46 -6.51 8.61
N LEU A 93 -7.18 -6.11 8.66
CA LEU A 93 -6.18 -6.58 7.71
C LEU A 93 -5.85 -8.06 7.95
N VAL A 94 -6.18 -8.90 6.96
CA VAL A 94 -6.03 -10.37 6.98
C VAL A 94 -5.13 -10.89 5.86
N SER A 95 -4.90 -10.09 4.82
CA SER A 95 -3.99 -10.43 3.73
C SER A 95 -2.98 -9.30 3.49
N LEU A 96 -1.70 -9.62 3.60
CA LEU A 96 -0.61 -8.68 3.33
C LEU A 96 0.44 -9.34 2.44
N GLN A 97 0.63 -8.77 1.25
CA GLN A 97 1.60 -9.24 0.28
C GLN A 97 2.59 -8.11 -0.06
N LEU A 98 3.86 -8.34 0.26
CA LEU A 98 4.95 -7.38 0.06
C LEU A 98 6.13 -7.98 -0.71
N SER A 99 6.03 -9.23 -1.18
CA SER A 99 7.14 -9.93 -1.81
C SER A 99 7.67 -9.26 -3.08
N GLY A 100 8.96 -9.42 -3.36
CA GLY A 100 9.58 -8.83 -4.55
C GLY A 100 9.62 -7.30 -4.51
N ASN A 101 9.83 -6.73 -3.32
CA ASN A 101 10.17 -5.31 -3.10
C ASN A 101 11.53 -5.19 -2.39
N ASN A 102 12.14 -4.01 -2.45
CA ASN A 102 13.38 -3.68 -1.74
C ASN A 102 13.11 -3.00 -0.39
N LEU A 103 12.24 -3.59 0.43
CA LEU A 103 11.80 -2.99 1.71
C LEU A 103 12.82 -3.22 2.84
N LEU A 104 13.10 -2.16 3.59
CA LEU A 104 13.68 -2.27 4.93
C LEU A 104 12.52 -2.25 5.93
N LEU A 105 12.37 -3.30 6.75
CA LEU A 105 11.30 -3.35 7.76
C LEU A 105 11.84 -2.80 9.09
N LEU A 106 11.50 -1.55 9.45
CA LEU A 106 11.70 -1.10 10.83
C LEU A 106 10.68 -1.82 11.72
N ASP A 107 11.13 -2.29 12.88
CA ASP A 107 10.37 -3.01 13.91
C ASP A 107 10.30 -4.56 13.85
N SER A 108 10.98 -5.22 12.92
CA SER A 108 11.00 -6.69 12.84
C SER A 108 11.65 -7.38 14.05
N HIS A 109 12.44 -6.66 14.84
CA HIS A 109 13.24 -7.28 15.91
C HIS A 109 12.47 -7.64 17.19
N ASN A 110 11.20 -7.24 17.36
CA ASN A 110 10.41 -7.64 18.53
C ASN A 110 8.88 -7.50 18.39
N ALA A 111 8.34 -7.10 17.23
CA ALA A 111 6.91 -7.19 17.00
C ALA A 111 6.59 -8.65 16.64
N ALA A 112 6.15 -9.44 17.62
CA ALA A 112 5.50 -10.71 17.33
C ALA A 112 4.29 -10.42 16.44
N ILE A 113 4.43 -10.63 15.13
CA ILE A 113 3.32 -10.60 14.19
C ILE A 113 2.42 -11.76 14.63
N PRO A 114 1.20 -11.52 15.13
CA PRO A 114 0.34 -12.62 15.53
C PRO A 114 0.01 -13.41 14.25
N PRO A 115 0.52 -14.64 14.07
CA PRO A 115 0.29 -15.39 12.84
C PRO A 115 -1.20 -15.68 12.65
N SER A 116 -1.95 -15.76 13.75
CA SER A 116 -3.39 -16.01 13.80
C SER A 116 -4.27 -14.93 13.16
N LYS A 117 -3.72 -13.75 12.88
CA LYS A 117 -4.47 -12.66 12.26
C LYS A 117 -4.51 -12.74 10.74
N PHE A 118 -3.47 -13.29 10.11
CA PHE A 118 -3.32 -13.27 8.66
C PHE A 118 -3.66 -14.63 8.06
N SER A 119 -4.63 -14.65 7.14
CA SER A 119 -4.83 -15.79 6.26
C SER A 119 -3.74 -15.91 5.21
N PHE A 120 -3.08 -14.79 4.88
CA PHE A 120 -2.01 -14.72 3.90
C PHE A 120 -1.01 -13.62 4.25
N LEU A 121 0.26 -13.98 4.37
CA LEU A 121 1.35 -13.08 4.75
C LEU A 121 2.64 -13.47 4.03
N ARG A 122 3.23 -12.57 3.25
CA ARG A 122 4.49 -12.86 2.55
C ARG A 122 5.37 -11.61 2.41
N PHE A 123 6.67 -11.78 2.74
CA PHE A 123 7.70 -10.74 2.75
C PHE A 123 8.95 -11.09 1.92
N SER A 124 8.97 -12.22 1.21
CA SER A 124 10.18 -12.72 0.54
C SER A 124 10.70 -11.76 -0.54
N ALA A 125 12.02 -11.55 -0.60
CA ALA A 125 12.70 -10.89 -1.72
C ALA A 125 12.55 -11.70 -3.02
#